data_AF-A0A934YK79-F1
#
_entry.id   AF-A0A934YK79-F1
#
_cell.length_a   1.000
_cell.length_b   1.000
_cell.length_c   1.000
_cell.angle_alpha   90.00
_cell.angle_beta   90.00
_cell.angle_gamma   90.00
#
_symmetry.space_group_name_H-M   'P 1'
#
loop_
_entity.id
_entity.type
_entity.pdbx_description
1 polymer ?
#
loop_
_entity_poly.entity_id
_entity_poly.type
_entity_poly.pdbx_seq_one_letter_code
_entity_poly.pdbx_strand_id
1 'polypeptide(L)'
;MLHRLAWCLPVGLVLACTGDTPLPPCTQGGDCASGACEAGVCVDPPTCTDGRKNGDESDLDCGGSCAAGGGSTCATGKACTNGDDCQSGQCEAKVCAPVLCKNGRLDPGESDVDCGQACGPCANGKKCQAASDCTSLSCDATVCGIPDCTNGVQDGRETGNDCGGPCTDTPRPAECKNTCKACEVGSACTLPRDCASRRCINNTCAP
;
A
#
# COMPACT_ATOMS: atom_id res chain seq x y z
N MET A 1 6.72 -21.47 16.70
CA MET A 1 5.62 -22.37 16.33
C MET A 1 5.58 -22.45 14.81
N LEU A 2 5.76 -23.66 14.26
CA LEU A 2 5.78 -24.05 12.84
C LEU A 2 6.24 -22.99 11.81
N HIS A 3 7.55 -22.93 11.55
CA HIS A 3 8.01 -22.53 10.23
C HIS A 3 7.39 -23.51 9.24
N ARG A 4 6.69 -22.99 8.22
CA ARG A 4 6.30 -23.79 7.06
C ARG A 4 7.60 -24.31 6.46
N LEU A 5 7.95 -25.54 6.85
CA LEU A 5 8.97 -26.33 6.19
C LEU A 5 8.64 -26.30 4.71
N ALA A 6 9.56 -25.77 3.90
CA ALA A 6 9.68 -26.23 2.53
C ALA A 6 9.59 -27.76 2.60
N TRP A 7 8.67 -28.36 1.84
CA TRP A 7 8.51 -29.80 1.80
C TRP A 7 9.72 -30.37 1.09
N CYS A 8 10.82 -30.47 1.82
CA CYS A 8 12.03 -31.08 1.35
C CYS A 8 11.86 -32.58 1.51
N LEU A 9 11.52 -33.24 0.41
CA LEU A 9 11.44 -34.69 0.38
C LEU A 9 12.87 -35.22 0.19
N PRO A 10 13.32 -36.18 1.02
CA PRO A 10 14.58 -36.85 0.77
C PRO A 10 14.44 -37.65 -0.52
N VAL A 11 15.11 -37.22 -1.59
CA VAL A 11 15.24 -37.97 -2.85
C VAL A 11 16.65 -38.51 -2.91
N GLY A 12 16.85 -39.72 -2.38
CA GLY A 12 18.18 -40.32 -2.25
C GLY A 12 19.03 -39.65 -1.16
N LEU A 13 20.28 -39.31 -1.48
CA LEU A 13 21.23 -38.64 -0.57
C LEU A 13 21.11 -37.10 -0.59
N VAL A 14 20.18 -36.56 -1.38
CA VAL A 14 20.06 -35.12 -1.65
C VAL A 14 18.69 -34.63 -1.19
N LEU A 15 18.69 -33.45 -0.56
CA LEU A 15 17.50 -32.80 -0.05
C LEU A 15 16.90 -31.93 -1.17
N ALA A 16 15.77 -32.34 -1.76
CA ALA A 16 15.09 -31.60 -2.84
C ALA A 16 13.87 -30.86 -2.29
N CYS A 17 13.85 -29.54 -2.41
CA CYS A 17 12.79 -28.68 -1.87
C CYS A 17 11.90 -28.15 -3.01
N THR A 18 10.58 -28.07 -2.79
CA THR A 18 9.62 -27.57 -3.78
C THR A 18 9.80 -26.07 -4.01
N GLY A 19 10.27 -25.68 -5.21
CA GLY A 19 10.56 -24.31 -5.63
C GLY A 19 11.71 -24.26 -6.64
N ASP A 20 12.69 -25.15 -6.48
CA ASP A 20 13.83 -25.28 -7.39
C ASP A 20 13.48 -26.27 -8.52
N THR A 21 12.96 -25.78 -9.64
CA THR A 21 13.02 -26.58 -10.87
C THR A 21 14.52 -26.77 -11.21
N PRO A 22 15.05 -28.00 -11.29
CA PRO A 22 16.45 -28.18 -11.65
C PRO A 22 16.66 -27.63 -13.06
N LEU A 23 17.58 -26.68 -13.21
CA LEU A 23 17.91 -26.10 -14.50
C LEU A 23 18.50 -27.18 -15.42
N PRO A 24 18.25 -27.09 -16.74
CA PRO A 24 18.87 -28.02 -17.69
C PRO A 24 20.40 -27.96 -17.57
N PRO A 25 21.10 -29.11 -17.55
CA PRO A 25 22.56 -29.12 -17.56
C PRO A 25 23.10 -28.60 -18.90
N CYS A 26 24.25 -27.96 -18.87
CA CYS A 26 24.92 -27.40 -20.04
C CYS A 26 26.44 -27.48 -19.95
N THR A 27 27.11 -27.35 -21.09
CA THR A 27 28.57 -27.28 -21.21
C THR A 27 29.04 -25.95 -21.78
N GLN A 28 28.18 -25.25 -22.52
CA GLN A 28 28.43 -23.94 -23.09
C GLN A 28 27.12 -23.16 -23.24
N GLY A 29 27.19 -21.83 -23.39
CA GLY A 29 26.02 -20.96 -23.46
C GLY A 29 25.02 -21.31 -24.57
N GLY A 30 25.50 -21.86 -25.68
CA GLY A 30 24.63 -22.30 -26.79
C GLY A 30 23.72 -23.50 -26.48
N ASP A 31 23.96 -24.20 -25.37
CA ASP A 31 23.09 -25.29 -24.91
C ASP A 31 21.82 -24.75 -24.22
N CYS A 32 21.81 -23.45 -23.89
CA CYS A 32 20.77 -22.80 -23.09
C CYS A 32 19.96 -21.81 -23.92
N ALA A 33 18.64 -21.80 -23.73
CA ALA A 33 17.75 -20.84 -24.40
C ALA A 33 18.09 -19.38 -24.05
N SER A 34 18.57 -19.15 -22.82
CA SER A 34 19.08 -17.87 -22.33
C SER A 34 20.44 -17.48 -22.92
N GLY A 35 21.16 -18.41 -23.55
CA GLY A 35 22.53 -18.21 -24.00
C GLY A 35 23.59 -18.27 -22.90
N ALA A 36 23.21 -18.53 -21.64
CA ALA A 36 24.10 -18.50 -20.48
C ALA A 36 24.16 -19.86 -19.76
N CYS A 37 25.39 -20.34 -19.58
CA CYS A 37 25.71 -21.58 -18.87
C CYS A 37 26.67 -21.26 -17.72
N GLU A 38 26.20 -21.40 -16.49
CA GLU A 38 27.00 -21.14 -15.28
C GLU A 38 27.01 -22.38 -14.39
N ALA A 39 28.19 -22.75 -13.89
CA ALA A 39 28.38 -23.94 -13.05
C ALA A 39 27.79 -25.25 -13.63
N GLY A 40 27.72 -25.36 -14.97
CA GLY A 40 27.21 -26.55 -15.67
C GLY A 40 25.68 -26.62 -15.76
N VAL A 41 24.97 -25.53 -15.47
CA VAL A 41 23.51 -25.43 -15.61
C VAL A 41 23.12 -24.17 -16.37
N CYS A 42 22.05 -24.25 -17.15
CA CYS A 42 21.52 -23.11 -17.88
C CYS A 42 20.95 -22.09 -16.91
N VAL A 43 21.37 -20.84 -16.98
CA VAL A 43 20.82 -19.78 -16.12
C VAL A 43 19.93 -18.87 -16.93
N ASP A 44 18.68 -18.71 -16.50
CA ASP A 44 17.76 -17.75 -17.08
C ASP A 44 17.99 -16.36 -16.43
N PRO A 45 17.67 -15.25 -17.14
CA PRO A 45 17.67 -13.93 -16.54
C PRO A 45 16.78 -13.91 -15.29
N PRO A 46 17.20 -13.23 -14.20
CA PRO A 46 16.43 -13.19 -12.97
C PRO A 46 15.07 -12.53 -13.19
N THR A 47 14.02 -13.13 -12.64
CA THR A 47 12.67 -12.54 -12.64
C THR A 47 12.00 -12.72 -11.29
N CYS A 48 11.17 -11.75 -10.90
CA CYS A 48 10.49 -11.68 -9.60
C CYS A 48 9.33 -12.68 -9.42
N THR A 49 9.33 -13.78 -10.16
CA THR A 49 8.29 -14.83 -10.18
C THR A 49 8.82 -16.19 -10.67
N ASP A 50 10.14 -16.36 -10.83
CA ASP A 50 10.72 -17.60 -11.39
C ASP A 50 10.90 -18.72 -10.35
N GLY A 51 10.53 -18.46 -9.09
CA GLY A 51 10.59 -19.42 -8.01
C GLY A 51 11.97 -19.51 -7.36
N ARG A 52 12.93 -18.64 -7.73
CA ARG A 52 14.32 -18.73 -7.28
C ARG A 52 14.74 -17.42 -6.66
N LYS A 53 15.55 -17.49 -5.60
CA LYS A 53 16.24 -16.32 -5.07
C LYS A 53 17.48 -16.03 -5.91
N ASN A 54 17.36 -15.18 -6.93
CA ASN A 54 18.46 -14.83 -7.84
C ASN A 54 18.58 -13.30 -8.02
N GLY A 55 19.56 -12.84 -8.82
CA GLY A 55 19.80 -11.41 -9.00
C GLY A 55 20.10 -10.67 -7.68
N ASP A 56 19.37 -9.59 -7.42
CA ASP A 56 19.46 -8.78 -6.21
C ASP A 56 18.26 -8.96 -5.25
N GLU A 57 17.50 -10.05 -5.41
CA GLU A 57 16.37 -10.37 -4.55
C GLU A 57 16.75 -10.59 -3.08
N SER A 58 15.93 -10.06 -2.18
CA SER A 58 16.17 -10.15 -0.74
C SER A 58 15.63 -11.46 -0.14
N ASP A 59 14.57 -12.02 -0.71
CA ASP A 59 14.03 -13.37 -0.50
C ASP A 59 13.47 -13.89 -1.84
N LEU A 60 13.05 -15.15 -1.91
CA LEU A 60 12.55 -15.81 -3.12
C LEU A 60 11.47 -14.96 -3.82
N ASP A 61 11.77 -14.52 -5.06
CA ASP A 61 10.89 -13.74 -5.92
C ASP A 61 10.49 -12.35 -5.36
N CYS A 62 11.24 -11.77 -4.41
CA CYS A 62 10.89 -10.49 -3.81
C CYS A 62 12.04 -9.64 -3.26
N GLY A 63 11.81 -8.32 -3.20
CA GLY A 63 12.77 -7.32 -2.73
C GLY A 63 13.88 -6.99 -3.73
N GLY A 64 14.79 -6.09 -3.38
CA GLY A 64 15.79 -5.56 -4.31
C GLY A 64 15.13 -4.87 -5.51
N SER A 65 15.59 -5.18 -6.72
CA SER A 65 14.97 -4.68 -7.96
C SER A 65 13.51 -5.11 -8.11
N CYS A 66 13.09 -6.20 -7.47
CA CYS A 66 11.70 -6.63 -7.48
C CYS A 66 10.77 -5.72 -6.69
N ALA A 67 11.26 -4.96 -5.72
CA ALA A 67 10.45 -3.98 -4.99
C ALA A 67 10.27 -2.65 -5.76
N ALA A 68 11.10 -2.37 -6.77
CA ALA A 68 11.05 -1.11 -7.50
C ALA A 68 9.75 -0.96 -8.33
N GLY A 69 9.19 0.26 -8.37
CA GLY A 69 8.05 0.59 -9.23
C GLY A 69 6.71 -0.07 -8.86
N GLY A 70 6.55 -0.54 -7.62
CA GLY A 70 5.34 -1.24 -7.16
C GLY A 70 5.34 -2.75 -7.43
N GLY A 71 6.54 -3.35 -7.61
CA GLY A 71 6.71 -4.78 -7.83
C GLY A 71 6.56 -5.65 -6.57
N SER A 72 7.07 -6.89 -6.65
CA SER A 72 7.01 -7.91 -5.60
C SER A 72 7.83 -7.52 -4.36
N THR A 73 7.19 -6.80 -3.43
CA THR A 73 7.69 -6.62 -2.06
C THR A 73 7.45 -7.88 -1.23
N CYS A 74 8.37 -8.16 -0.32
CA CYS A 74 8.39 -9.33 0.53
C CYS A 74 7.36 -9.24 1.66
N ALA A 75 6.62 -10.32 1.88
CA ALA A 75 5.66 -10.44 2.97
C ALA A 75 6.37 -10.50 4.34
N THR A 76 5.62 -10.26 5.42
CA THR A 76 6.13 -10.39 6.80
C THR A 76 6.76 -11.77 7.05
N GLY A 77 7.92 -11.78 7.71
CA GLY A 77 8.71 -12.98 8.01
C GLY A 77 9.69 -13.39 6.92
N LYS A 78 9.68 -12.73 5.75
CA LYS A 78 10.65 -12.94 4.66
C LYS A 78 11.94 -12.18 4.92
N ALA A 79 13.03 -12.63 4.30
CA ALA A 79 14.31 -11.94 4.35
C ALA A 79 14.23 -10.57 3.66
N CYS A 80 15.00 -9.60 4.16
CA CYS A 80 15.08 -8.26 3.61
C CYS A 80 16.48 -7.67 3.84
N THR A 81 16.86 -6.70 3.03
CA THR A 81 18.07 -5.89 3.19
C THR A 81 17.77 -4.51 3.74
N ASN A 82 16.61 -3.94 3.38
CA ASN A 82 16.12 -2.65 3.84
C ASN A 82 14.58 -2.63 3.85
N GLY A 83 13.99 -1.52 4.32
CA GLY A 83 12.54 -1.39 4.46
C GLY A 83 11.76 -1.49 3.15
N ASP A 84 12.31 -1.01 2.05
CA ASP A 84 11.64 -1.00 0.73
C ASP A 84 11.42 -2.42 0.20
N ASP A 85 12.23 -3.38 0.64
CA ASP A 85 12.05 -4.79 0.31
C ASP A 85 10.75 -5.35 0.90
N CYS A 86 10.22 -4.77 1.97
CA CYS A 86 9.11 -5.31 2.74
C CYS A 86 7.79 -4.61 2.42
N GLN A 87 6.71 -5.40 2.31
CA GLN A 87 5.34 -4.88 2.21
C GLN A 87 4.98 -3.93 3.36
N SER A 88 5.55 -4.18 4.55
CA SER A 88 5.38 -3.37 5.74
C SER A 88 6.24 -2.11 5.77
N GLY A 89 7.23 -1.96 4.87
CA GLY A 89 8.27 -0.94 4.98
C GLY A 89 9.29 -1.21 6.10
N GLN A 90 9.19 -2.35 6.80
CA GLN A 90 9.92 -2.61 8.04
C GLN A 90 10.85 -3.82 7.89
N CYS A 91 12.16 -3.57 7.91
CA CYS A 91 13.18 -4.62 7.89
C CYS A 91 13.95 -4.66 9.21
N GLU A 92 13.58 -5.57 10.10
CA GLU A 92 14.21 -5.73 11.41
C GLU A 92 15.01 -7.03 11.46
N ALA A 93 16.27 -6.96 11.89
CA ALA A 93 17.16 -8.11 11.96
C ALA A 93 17.23 -8.92 10.64
N LYS A 94 17.16 -8.22 9.49
CA LYS A 94 17.12 -8.79 8.13
C LYS A 94 15.87 -9.61 7.81
N VAL A 95 14.78 -9.37 8.53
CA VAL A 95 13.48 -10.01 8.33
C VAL A 95 12.39 -8.95 8.28
N CYS A 96 11.45 -9.09 7.34
CA CYS A 96 10.31 -8.20 7.23
C CYS A 96 9.45 -8.32 8.49
N ALA A 97 9.41 -7.26 9.29
CA ALA A 97 8.60 -7.19 10.50
C ALA A 97 7.16 -6.76 10.17
N PRO A 98 6.16 -7.10 10.99
CA PRO A 98 4.82 -6.53 10.84
C PRO A 98 4.83 -5.03 11.13
N VAL A 99 3.87 -4.29 10.56
CA VAL A 99 3.66 -2.89 10.93
C VAL A 99 3.10 -2.82 12.36
N LEU A 100 3.66 -1.94 13.20
CA LEU A 100 3.38 -1.88 14.64
C LEU A 100 2.40 -0.76 15.03
N CYS A 101 1.15 -0.88 14.60
CA CYS A 101 0.16 0.20 14.72
C CYS A 101 -0.39 0.54 16.12
N LYS A 102 0.17 -0.02 17.20
CA LYS A 102 -0.34 0.13 18.59
C LYS A 102 0.77 -0.01 19.64
N ASN A 103 1.99 0.38 19.32
CA ASN A 103 3.12 0.26 20.23
C ASN A 103 3.47 1.57 20.97
N GLY A 104 2.73 2.65 20.71
CA GLY A 104 2.91 3.95 21.35
C GLY A 104 4.12 4.73 20.84
N ARG A 105 4.65 4.39 19.66
CA ARG A 105 5.77 5.06 19.00
C ARG A 105 5.38 5.47 17.59
N LEU A 106 6.20 6.32 16.98
CA LEU A 106 6.10 6.64 15.55
C LEU A 106 7.10 5.77 14.81
N ASP A 107 6.60 4.84 14.03
CA ASP A 107 7.40 3.89 13.27
C ASP A 107 7.29 4.11 11.75
N PRO A 108 8.21 3.55 10.94
CA PRO A 108 8.01 3.48 9.50
C PRO A 108 6.66 2.84 9.13
N GLY A 109 5.92 3.49 8.24
CA GLY A 109 4.56 3.09 7.87
C GLY A 109 3.45 3.76 8.69
N GLU A 110 3.79 4.78 9.48
CA GLU A 110 2.86 5.63 10.23
C GLU A 110 3.08 7.11 9.90
N SER A 111 2.01 7.91 9.92
CA SER A 111 2.08 9.37 9.76
C SER A 111 2.01 10.12 11.09
N ASP A 112 1.42 9.50 12.12
CA ASP A 112 1.50 9.89 13.53
C ASP A 112 1.54 8.61 14.40
N VAL A 113 1.86 8.74 15.68
CA VAL A 113 1.98 7.61 16.61
C VAL A 113 0.74 6.71 16.53
N ASP A 114 0.96 5.43 16.19
CA ASP A 114 -0.06 4.38 16.09
C ASP A 114 -1.13 4.60 14.99
N CYS A 115 -0.89 5.44 13.98
CA CYS A 115 -1.84 5.67 12.88
C CYS A 115 -1.21 6.24 11.59
N GLY A 116 -1.99 6.24 10.52
CA GLY A 116 -1.60 6.72 9.19
C GLY A 116 -1.03 5.62 8.31
N GLN A 117 -1.04 5.85 6.99
CA GLN A 117 -0.54 4.90 5.98
C GLN A 117 -0.99 3.44 6.23
N ALA A 118 -0.09 2.56 6.64
CA ALA A 118 -0.36 1.13 6.84
C ALA A 118 -1.16 0.85 8.13
N CYS A 119 -1.26 1.83 9.04
CA CYS A 119 -1.92 1.72 10.34
C CYS A 119 -3.36 2.24 10.41
N GLY A 120 -3.96 2.52 9.24
CA GLY A 120 -5.32 3.06 9.13
C GLY A 120 -5.38 4.54 9.48
N PRO A 121 -6.51 5.21 9.24
CA PRO A 121 -6.59 6.67 9.35
C PRO A 121 -6.46 7.17 10.79
N CYS A 122 -5.65 8.20 10.96
CA CYS A 122 -5.48 9.02 12.15
C CYS A 122 -6.70 9.90 12.44
N ALA A 123 -6.94 10.15 13.73
CA ALA A 123 -7.96 11.10 14.18
C ALA A 123 -7.57 12.56 13.84
N ASN A 124 -8.56 13.45 13.83
CA ASN A 124 -8.33 14.88 13.60
C ASN A 124 -7.33 15.46 14.62
N GLY A 125 -6.47 16.38 14.16
CA GLY A 125 -5.39 16.99 14.94
C GLY A 125 -4.09 16.17 15.02
N LYS A 126 -4.08 14.94 14.50
CA LYS A 126 -2.88 14.11 14.35
C LYS A 126 -2.09 14.49 13.11
N LYS A 127 -0.81 14.12 13.05
CA LYS A 127 0.01 14.34 11.86
C LYS A 127 -0.45 13.47 10.69
N CYS A 128 -0.20 13.96 9.48
CA CYS A 128 -0.53 13.26 8.24
C CYS A 128 0.44 13.64 7.12
N GLN A 129 0.54 12.79 6.11
CA GLN A 129 1.25 13.06 4.86
C GLN A 129 0.30 13.07 3.64
N ALA A 130 -0.81 12.34 3.73
CA ALA A 130 -1.85 12.30 2.72
C ALA A 130 -3.25 12.38 3.35
N ALA A 131 -4.23 12.80 2.55
CA ALA A 131 -5.66 12.79 2.94
C ALA A 131 -6.10 11.42 3.49
N SER A 132 -5.67 10.33 2.86
CA SER A 132 -5.98 8.95 3.29
C SER A 132 -5.47 8.60 4.70
N ASP A 133 -4.50 9.36 5.22
CA ASP A 133 -4.01 9.17 6.58
C ASP A 133 -4.99 9.71 7.62
N CYS A 134 -6.05 10.41 7.24
CA CYS A 134 -6.96 11.07 8.16
C CYS A 134 -8.36 10.47 8.11
N THR A 135 -9.01 10.35 9.26
CA THR A 135 -10.42 9.92 9.33
C THR A 135 -11.33 10.89 8.58
N SER A 136 -10.93 12.16 8.52
CA SER A 136 -11.60 13.24 7.79
C SER A 136 -11.29 13.28 6.30
N LEU A 137 -10.35 12.45 5.81
CA LEU A 137 -9.82 12.57 4.45
C LEU A 137 -9.20 13.96 4.14
N SER A 138 -8.82 14.72 5.17
CA SER A 138 -8.26 16.06 5.04
C SER A 138 -6.91 16.13 5.73
N CYS A 139 -5.84 16.34 4.96
CA CYS A 139 -4.50 16.55 5.49
C CYS A 139 -4.06 17.97 5.14
N ASP A 140 -4.32 18.92 6.05
CA ASP A 140 -3.98 20.32 5.87
C ASP A 140 -2.73 20.67 6.70
N ALA A 141 -1.75 21.30 6.06
CA ALA A 141 -0.50 21.70 6.71
C ALA A 141 0.16 20.60 7.58
N THR A 142 0.13 19.34 7.11
CA THR A 142 0.64 18.12 7.79
C THR A 142 -0.14 17.65 9.01
N VAL A 143 -1.37 18.15 9.20
CA VAL A 143 -2.25 17.78 10.30
C VAL A 143 -3.62 17.38 9.76
N CYS A 144 -4.21 16.34 10.34
CA CYS A 144 -5.56 15.90 10.00
C CYS A 144 -6.56 16.99 10.35
N GLY A 145 -7.12 17.61 9.32
CA GLY A 145 -8.11 18.67 9.44
C GLY A 145 -9.42 18.15 10.01
N ILE A 146 -10.19 19.05 10.64
CA ILE A 146 -11.61 18.80 10.87
C ILE A 146 -12.29 19.13 9.53
N PRO A 147 -13.11 18.22 8.97
CA PRO A 147 -13.78 18.48 7.70
C PRO A 147 -14.80 19.59 7.93
N ASP A 148 -14.68 20.70 7.19
CA ASP A 148 -15.47 21.93 7.35
C ASP A 148 -16.03 22.36 6.01
N CYS A 149 -17.32 22.71 5.98
CA CYS A 149 -18.05 23.14 4.79
C CYS A 149 -17.68 24.56 4.30
N THR A 150 -16.46 25.04 4.59
CA THR A 150 -15.99 26.39 4.25
C THR A 150 -14.47 26.49 4.09
N ASN A 151 -13.74 25.39 4.21
CA ASN A 151 -12.28 25.40 4.25
C ASN A 151 -11.62 25.43 2.85
N GLY A 152 -12.42 25.42 1.78
CA GLY A 152 -11.98 25.52 0.40
C GLY A 152 -11.60 24.19 -0.24
N VAL A 153 -11.63 23.08 0.50
CA VAL A 153 -11.22 21.76 0.04
C VAL A 153 -12.39 20.79 0.06
N GLN A 154 -12.45 19.88 -0.90
CA GLN A 154 -13.44 18.80 -0.85
C GLN A 154 -12.93 17.71 0.10
N ASP A 155 -13.39 17.73 1.35
CA ASP A 155 -12.99 16.75 2.35
C ASP A 155 -14.19 16.12 3.10
N GLY A 156 -13.91 15.21 4.04
CA GLY A 156 -14.94 14.48 4.77
C GLY A 156 -15.89 13.71 3.84
N ARG A 157 -17.17 14.06 3.88
CA ARG A 157 -18.22 13.47 3.04
C ARG A 157 -18.84 14.48 2.07
N GLU A 158 -18.14 15.57 1.81
CA GLU A 158 -18.56 16.58 0.85
C GLU A 158 -18.58 16.02 -0.57
N THR A 159 -19.57 16.44 -1.35
CA THR A 159 -19.75 15.94 -2.73
C THR A 159 -19.20 16.89 -3.77
N GLY A 160 -18.96 18.15 -3.39
CA GLY A 160 -18.07 19.10 -4.06
C GLY A 160 -17.36 19.94 -2.99
N ASN A 161 -16.43 20.82 -3.38
CA ASN A 161 -15.68 21.65 -2.41
C ASN A 161 -16.64 22.42 -1.50
N ASP A 162 -16.55 22.19 -0.18
CA ASP A 162 -17.33 22.86 0.86
C ASP A 162 -18.86 22.67 0.75
N CYS A 163 -19.32 21.68 -0.04
CA CYS A 163 -20.73 21.57 -0.38
C CYS A 163 -21.24 20.14 -0.55
N GLY A 164 -22.53 19.98 -0.27
CA GLY A 164 -23.22 18.69 -0.34
C GLY A 164 -22.74 17.68 0.70
N GLY A 165 -23.45 16.56 0.80
CA GLY A 165 -23.08 15.50 1.74
C GLY A 165 -23.26 15.82 3.25
N PRO A 166 -23.33 14.77 4.10
CA PRO A 166 -23.53 14.92 5.54
C PRO A 166 -22.23 15.29 6.27
N CYS A 167 -22.30 16.24 7.19
CA CYS A 167 -21.17 16.69 8.02
C CYS A 167 -21.35 16.17 9.46
N THR A 168 -21.46 14.86 9.60
CA THR A 168 -21.75 14.23 10.91
C THR A 168 -20.51 13.99 11.75
N ASP A 169 -19.33 14.42 11.28
CA ASP A 169 -18.06 14.19 11.95
C ASP A 169 -17.93 15.06 13.21
N THR A 170 -17.26 14.54 14.24
CA THR A 170 -17.11 15.20 15.55
C THR A 170 -15.64 15.57 15.80
N PRO A 171 -15.33 16.82 16.22
CA PRO A 171 -16.26 17.92 16.49
C PRO A 171 -16.85 18.49 15.19
N ARG A 172 -18.15 18.82 15.23
CA ARG A 172 -18.86 19.32 14.05
C ARG A 172 -18.48 20.76 13.75
N PRO A 173 -18.20 21.14 12.50
CA PRO A 173 -17.99 22.53 12.11
C PRO A 173 -19.15 23.41 12.56
N ALA A 174 -18.85 24.62 13.01
CA ALA A 174 -19.85 25.55 13.55
C ALA A 174 -20.97 25.86 12.54
N GLU A 175 -20.65 25.84 11.25
CA GLU A 175 -21.61 26.17 10.19
C GLU A 175 -22.44 24.97 9.73
N CYS A 176 -21.99 23.76 10.03
CA CYS A 176 -22.69 22.60 9.55
C CYS A 176 -23.82 22.19 10.48
N LYS A 177 -25.06 22.21 9.97
CA LYS A 177 -26.26 21.90 10.78
C LYS A 177 -26.65 20.42 10.79
N ASN A 178 -26.14 19.62 9.85
CA ASN A 178 -26.22 18.15 9.68
C ASN A 178 -25.71 17.74 8.27
N THR A 179 -25.72 18.68 7.33
CA THR A 179 -25.30 18.56 5.93
C THR A 179 -24.70 19.89 5.51
N CYS A 180 -23.65 19.88 4.68
CA CYS A 180 -23.08 21.10 4.12
C CYS A 180 -24.10 21.84 3.23
N LYS A 181 -23.82 23.11 2.90
CA LYS A 181 -24.67 23.87 1.98
C LYS A 181 -24.78 23.11 0.65
N ALA A 182 -25.96 23.15 0.03
CA ALA A 182 -26.13 22.52 -1.28
C ALA A 182 -25.24 23.18 -2.34
N CYS A 183 -24.59 22.36 -3.15
CA CYS A 183 -23.69 22.74 -4.21
C CYS A 183 -24.38 23.52 -5.32
N GLU A 184 -23.65 24.47 -5.92
CA GLU A 184 -24.12 25.26 -7.04
C GLU A 184 -24.08 24.46 -8.35
N VAL A 185 -24.73 24.97 -9.41
CA VAL A 185 -24.70 24.32 -10.73
C VAL A 185 -23.26 24.23 -11.24
N GLY A 186 -22.87 23.05 -11.74
CA GLY A 186 -21.50 22.76 -12.18
C GLY A 186 -20.61 22.11 -11.13
N SER A 187 -20.99 22.14 -9.84
CA SER A 187 -20.28 21.41 -8.78
C SER A 187 -20.52 19.90 -8.85
N ALA A 188 -19.60 19.13 -8.31
CA ALA A 188 -19.75 17.69 -8.18
C ALA A 188 -20.88 17.32 -7.20
N CYS A 189 -21.53 16.18 -7.45
CA CYS A 189 -22.63 15.67 -6.63
C CYS A 189 -22.73 14.15 -6.70
N THR A 190 -23.36 13.56 -5.70
CA THR A 190 -23.68 12.11 -5.69
C THR A 190 -25.17 11.85 -5.61
N LEU A 191 -25.91 12.78 -5.01
CA LEU A 191 -27.34 12.71 -4.80
C LEU A 191 -28.00 14.01 -5.26
N PRO A 192 -29.26 13.94 -5.71
CA PRO A 192 -30.04 15.13 -6.04
C PRO A 192 -30.01 16.20 -4.93
N ARG A 193 -30.10 15.78 -3.66
CA ARG A 193 -30.11 16.70 -2.50
C ARG A 193 -28.81 17.47 -2.30
N ASP A 194 -27.70 17.02 -2.90
CA ASP A 194 -26.42 17.70 -2.79
C ASP A 194 -26.42 18.99 -3.60
N CYS A 195 -27.26 19.09 -4.63
CA CYS A 195 -27.36 20.26 -5.49
C CYS A 195 -28.46 21.23 -5.01
N ALA A 196 -28.19 22.53 -5.08
CA ALA A 196 -29.19 23.57 -4.85
C ALA A 196 -30.36 23.44 -5.84
N SER A 197 -30.07 22.98 -7.06
CA SER A 197 -31.06 22.68 -8.11
C SER A 197 -31.88 21.40 -7.87
N ARG A 198 -31.49 20.58 -6.88
CA ARG A 198 -32.00 19.22 -6.68
C ARG A 198 -31.77 18.26 -7.86
N ARG A 199 -30.83 18.56 -8.76
CA ARG A 199 -30.59 17.77 -9.98
C ARG A 199 -29.11 17.41 -10.10
N CYS A 200 -28.80 16.15 -9.80
CA CYS A 200 -27.48 15.58 -10.02
C CYS A 200 -27.53 14.72 -11.29
N ILE A 201 -26.82 15.12 -12.36
CA ILE A 201 -26.78 14.42 -13.64
C ILE A 201 -25.31 14.19 -14.00
N ASN A 202 -24.93 12.95 -14.27
CA ASN A 202 -23.54 12.57 -14.58
C ASN A 202 -22.53 13.08 -13.54
N ASN A 203 -22.86 12.96 -12.24
CA ASN A 203 -22.08 13.45 -11.10
C ASN A 203 -21.85 14.97 -11.03
N THR A 204 -22.63 15.75 -11.78
CA THR A 204 -22.56 17.22 -11.78
C THR A 204 -23.92 17.84 -11.52
N CYS A 205 -23.97 18.88 -10.71
CA CYS A 205 -25.18 19.65 -10.46
C CYS A 205 -25.64 20.35 -11.75
N ALA A 206 -26.80 19.96 -12.25
CA ALA A 206 -27.42 20.53 -13.44
C ALA A 206 -28.45 21.60 -13.07
N PRO A 207 -28.72 22.58 -13.94
CA PRO A 207 -29.82 23.54 -13.75
C PRO A 207 -31.17 22.84 -13.70
#